data_AF-A0A973PGR8-F1
#
_entry.id   AF-A0A973PGR8-F1
#
_cell.length_a   1.000
_cell.length_b   1.000
_cell.length_c   1.000
_cell.angle_alpha   90.00
_cell.angle_beta   90.00
_cell.angle_gamma   90.00
#
_symmetry.space_group_name_H-M   'P 1'
#
loop_
_entity.id
_entity.type
_entity.pdbx_description
1 polymer ?
#
loop_
_entity_poly.entity_id
_entity_poly.type
_entity_poly.pdbx_seq_one_letter_code
_entity_poly.pdbx_strand_id
1 'polypeptide(L)' 'MTTTALITGANKGIGFEIARLLAERGITAIVGA' A
#
# COMPACT_ATOMS: atom_id res chain seq x y z
N MET A 1 -3.67 5.71 -16.96
CA MET A 1 -3.15 6.36 -15.74
C MET A 1 -3.08 5.32 -14.63
N THR A 2 -2.00 5.27 -13.87
CA THR A 2 -1.84 4.37 -12.72
C THR A 2 -2.19 5.09 -11.43
N THR A 3 -3.08 4.50 -10.63
CA THR A 3 -3.41 5.00 -9.29
C THR A 3 -2.26 4.63 -8.33
N THR A 4 -1.80 5.60 -7.54
CA THR A 4 -0.73 5.39 -6.54
C THR A 4 -1.25 5.75 -5.15
N ALA A 5 -0.93 4.92 -4.15
CA ALA A 5 -1.32 5.12 -2.75
C ALA A 5 -0.08 5.16 -1.84
N LEU A 6 0.11 6.26 -1.10
CA LEU A 6 1.10 6.33 -0.03
C LEU A 6 0.47 5.90 1.29
N ILE A 7 1.11 4.96 1.99
CA ILE A 7 0.61 4.39 3.24
C ILE A 7 1.73 4.49 4.29
N THR A 8 1.51 5.29 5.33
CA THR A 8 2.47 5.51 6.42
C THR A 8 2.29 4.47 7.54
N GLY A 9 3.35 4.16 8.29
CA GLY A 9 3.30 3.13 9.34
C GLY A 9 2.99 1.74 8.80
N ALA A 10 3.24 1.49 7.50
CA ALA A 10 2.83 0.29 6.79
C ALA A 10 3.95 -0.77 6.69
N ASN A 11 4.97 -0.69 7.55
CA ASN A 11 6.01 -1.71 7.64
C ASN A 11 5.57 -3.00 8.35
N LYS A 12 4.38 -3.01 8.98
CA LYS A 12 3.75 -4.16 9.63
C LYS A 12 2.24 -3.95 9.83
N GLY A 13 1.55 -4.97 10.31
CA GLY A 13 0.15 -4.88 10.75
C GLY A 13 -0.81 -4.47 9.64
N ILE A 14 -1.83 -3.69 10.00
CA ILE A 14 -2.94 -3.32 9.10
C ILE A 14 -2.43 -2.50 7.90
N GLY A 15 -1.47 -1.59 8.11
CA GLY A 15 -0.94 -0.78 7.01
C GLY A 15 -0.28 -1.63 5.92
N PHE A 16 0.45 -2.67 6.32
CA PHE A 16 1.09 -3.61 5.38
C PHE A 16 0.05 -4.43 4.60
N GLU A 17 -0.99 -4.91 5.28
CA GLU A 17 -2.05 -5.70 4.66
C GLU A 17 -2.87 -4.87 3.65
N ILE A 18 -3.15 -3.61 3.97
CA ILE A 18 -3.79 -2.68 3.03
C ILE A 18 -2.90 -2.45 1.81
N ALA A 19 -1.57 -2.30 1.99
CA ALA A 19 -0.64 -2.16 0.87
C ALA A 19 -0.70 -3.38 -0.07
N ARG A 20 -0.74 -4.59 0.50
CA ARG A 20 -0.89 -5.86 -0.25
C ARG A 20 -2.20 -5.89 -1.05
N LEU A 21 -3.33 -5.62 -0.40
CA LEU A 21 -4.65 -5.64 -1.03
C LEU A 21 -4.80 -4.58 -2.14
N LEU A 22 -4.16 -3.42 -1.99
CA LEU A 22 -4.13 -2.39 -3.03
C LEU A 22 -3.26 -2.82 -4.22
N ALA A 23 -2.09 -3.40 -3.96
CA ALA A 23 -1.23 -3.94 -5.01
C ALA A 23 -1.92 -5.05 -5.82
N GLU A 24 -2.67 -5.94 -5.17
CA GLU A 24 -3.49 -6.97 -5.84
C GLU A 24 -4.57 -6.40 -6.76
N ARG A 25 -5.01 -5.16 -6.51
CA ARG A 25 -5.96 -4.43 -7.36
C ARG A 25 -5.27 -3.60 -8.45
N GLY A 26 -3.96 -3.76 -8.63
CA GLY A 26 -3.17 -3.02 -9.62
C GLY A 26 -2.85 -1.57 -9.23
N ILE A 27 -3.04 -1.20 -7.96
CA ILE A 27 -2.66 0.12 -7.44
C ILE A 27 -1.20 0.06 -7.00
N THR A 28 -0.40 1.05 -7.42
CA THR A 28 0.98 1.16 -6.92
C THR A 28 0.97 1.61 -5.47
N ALA A 29 1.30 0.73 -4.53
CA ALA A 29 1.37 1.05 -3.11
C ALA A 29 2.81 1.43 -2.71
N ILE A 30 2.98 2.64 -2.16
CA ILE A 30 4.23 3.11 -1.55
C ILE A 30 4.09 2.97 -0.03
N VAL A 31 4.96 2.15 0.56
CA VAL A 31 5.01 1.91 2.00
C VAL A 31 6.02 2.87 2.64
N GLY A 32 5.55 3.71 3.55
CA GLY A 32 6.37 4.52 4.45
C GLY A 32 6.36 3.93 5.86
N ALA A 33 7.52 3.87 6.51
CA ALA A 33 7.68 3.49 7.92
C ALA A 33 7.62 4.73 8.82
#